data_AF-A0A518D4I0-F1
#
_entry.id   AF-A0A518D4I0-F1
#
_cell.length_a   1.000
_cell.length_b   1.000
_cell.length_c   1.000
_cell.angle_alpha   90.00
_cell.angle_beta   90.00
_cell.angle_gamma   90.00
#
_symmetry.space_group_name_H-M   'P 1'
#
loop_
_entity.id
_entity.type
_entity.pdbx_description
1 polymer ?
#
loop_
_entity_poly.entity_id
_entity_poly.type
_entity_poly.pdbx_seq_one_letter_code
_entity_poly.pdbx_strand_id
1 'polypeptide(L)'
;MFRRRRPRPPADWFTCPVCGSEVKVGALACRECGSDDTTGWSEATAYDDLDLPEPEGPDGGPAVPDTFEEFEQLVDPPRAWPRWLVLALVALIVVLLLVSAIPR
;
A
#
# COMPACT_ATOMS: atom_id res chain seq x y z
N MET A 1 19.46 26.08 -35.75
CA MET A 1 18.26 26.16 -34.88
C MET A 1 18.50 27.21 -33.80
N PHE A 2 17.99 28.43 -33.97
CA PHE A 2 18.02 29.45 -32.91
C PHE A 2 16.81 29.22 -31.98
N ARG A 3 17.04 28.79 -30.74
CA ARG A 3 15.99 28.77 -29.71
C ARG A 3 15.59 30.22 -29.45
N ARG A 4 14.38 30.60 -29.88
CA ARG A 4 13.77 31.88 -29.49
C ARG A 4 13.69 31.89 -27.96
N ARG A 5 14.46 32.77 -27.30
CA ARG A 5 14.33 33.00 -25.86
C ARG A 5 12.96 33.65 -25.66
N ARG A 6 12.04 32.97 -24.96
CA ARG A 6 10.78 33.59 -24.53
C ARG A 6 11.11 34.83 -23.69
N PRO A 7 10.48 35.99 -23.93
CA PRO A 7 10.62 37.16 -23.06
C PRO A 7 10.31 36.77 -21.62
N ARG A 8 11.17 37.17 -20.67
CA ARG A 8 10.88 36.96 -19.24
C ARG A 8 9.71 37.89 -18.88
N PRO A 9 8.57 37.36 -18.37
CA PRO A 9 7.56 38.24 -17.79
C PRO A 9 8.16 39.03 -16.62
N PRO A 10 7.63 40.25 -16.36
CA PRO A 10 8.01 41.05 -15.20
C PRO A 10 7.95 40.17 -13.96
N ALA A 11 8.97 40.31 -13.10
CA ALA A 11 9.20 39.37 -12.03
C ALA A 11 8.31 39.67 -10.84
N ASP A 12 7.06 39.22 -10.92
CA ASP A 12 6.22 39.05 -9.75
C ASP A 12 6.66 37.76 -9.03
N TRP A 13 6.65 37.80 -7.70
CA TRP A 13 7.05 36.70 -6.81
C TRP A 13 5.91 36.40 -5.84
N PHE A 14 5.76 35.13 -5.48
CA PHE A 14 4.80 34.67 -4.47
C PHE A 14 5.48 33.69 -3.52
N THR A 15 4.91 33.52 -2.33
CA THR A 15 5.41 32.57 -1.33
C THR A 15 4.83 31.19 -1.60
N CYS A 16 5.69 30.17 -1.70
CA CYS A 16 5.26 28.79 -1.87
C CYS A 16 4.37 28.36 -0.69
N PRO A 17 3.13 27.90 -0.92
CA PRO A 17 2.22 27.50 0.16
C PRO A 17 2.69 26.25 0.91
N VAL A 18 3.52 25.41 0.29
CA VAL A 18 3.98 24.14 0.87
C VAL A 18 5.22 24.29 1.76
N CYS A 19 6.19 25.14 1.38
CA CYS A 19 7.46 25.26 2.11
C CYS A 19 7.85 26.69 2.51
N GLY A 20 7.10 27.70 2.07
CA GLY A 20 7.36 29.10 2.41
C GLY A 20 8.47 29.79 1.60
N SER A 21 9.10 29.13 0.62
CA SER A 21 10.15 29.75 -0.20
C SER A 21 9.57 30.75 -1.22
N GLU A 22 10.34 31.76 -1.63
CA GLU A 22 9.93 32.68 -2.71
C GLU A 22 10.01 31.99 -4.09
N VAL A 23 8.90 32.00 -4.81
CA VAL A 23 8.75 31.41 -6.14
C VAL A 23 8.37 32.48 -7.15
N LYS A 24 8.96 32.40 -8.34
CA LYS A 24 8.68 33.34 -9.42
C LYS A 24 7.32 33.01 -10.08
N VAL A 25 6.51 34.03 -10.33
CA VAL A 25 5.27 33.89 -11.11
C VAL A 25 5.57 33.33 -12.50
N GLY A 26 4.87 32.24 -12.87
CA GLY A 26 5.09 31.47 -14.09
C GLY A 26 6.17 30.39 -14.00
N ALA A 27 6.68 30.08 -12.80
CA ALA A 27 7.45 28.86 -12.57
C ALA A 27 6.56 27.61 -12.75
N LEU A 28 7.16 26.49 -13.19
CA LEU A 28 6.45 25.21 -13.34
C LEU A 28 6.32 24.44 -12.02
N ALA A 29 7.27 24.63 -11.11
CA ALA A 29 7.33 23.98 -9.81
C ALA A 29 8.25 24.80 -8.87
N CYS A 30 8.14 24.55 -7.57
CA CYS A 30 9.00 25.11 -6.53
C CYS A 30 10.38 24.50 -6.65
N ARG A 31 11.43 25.32 -6.60
CA ARG A 31 12.82 24.83 -6.69
C ARG A 31 13.32 24.17 -5.42
N GLU A 32 12.72 24.50 -4.28
CA GLU A 32 13.13 24.00 -2.97
C GLU A 32 12.42 22.68 -2.63
N CYS A 33 11.08 22.64 -2.74
CA CYS A 33 10.29 21.47 -2.36
C CYS A 33 9.73 20.65 -3.54
N GLY A 34 9.84 21.15 -4.78
CA GLY A 34 9.30 20.47 -5.96
C GLY A 34 7.78 20.56 -6.12
N SER A 35 7.04 21.15 -5.19
CA SER A 35 5.58 21.33 -5.30
C SER A 35 5.19 22.21 -6.50
N ASP A 36 4.10 21.86 -7.16
CA ASP A 36 3.53 22.49 -8.35
C ASP A 36 2.00 22.63 -8.25
N ASP A 37 1.37 23.02 -9.36
CA ASP A 37 -0.08 23.21 -9.46
C ASP A 37 -0.90 21.94 -9.15
N THR A 38 -0.33 20.76 -9.38
CA THR A 38 -0.99 19.47 -9.16
C THR A 38 -0.71 18.86 -7.79
N THR A 39 0.27 19.39 -7.07
CA THR A 39 0.78 18.79 -5.83
C THR A 39 0.77 19.72 -4.64
N GLY A 40 0.37 20.99 -4.78
CA GLY A 40 0.26 21.87 -3.63
C GLY A 40 0.05 23.36 -3.89
N TRP A 41 0.06 23.84 -5.15
CA TRP A 41 -0.19 25.26 -5.44
C TRP A 41 -1.64 25.59 -5.78
N SER A 42 -2.46 24.58 -6.12
CA SER A 42 -3.87 24.79 -6.44
C SER A 42 -4.77 24.63 -5.21
N GLU A 43 -5.92 25.31 -5.22
CA GLU A 43 -6.92 25.17 -4.15
C GLU A 43 -7.47 23.73 -4.03
N ALA A 44 -7.45 22.97 -5.13
CA ALA A 44 -7.84 21.56 -5.12
C ALA A 44 -6.93 20.72 -4.21
N THR A 45 -5.62 20.99 -4.26
CA THR A 45 -4.61 20.29 -3.45
C THR A 45 -4.55 20.73 -1.99
N ALA A 46 -5.24 21.82 -1.62
CA ALA A 46 -5.23 22.33 -0.25
C ALA A 46 -5.84 21.35 0.77
N TYR A 47 -6.64 20.39 0.30
CA TYR A 47 -7.29 19.38 1.11
C TYR A 47 -6.76 17.95 0.87
N ASP A 48 -5.80 17.76 -0.04
CA ASP A 48 -5.25 16.44 -0.37
C ASP A 48 -4.38 15.85 0.77
N ASP A 49 -3.84 16.70 1.64
CA ASP A 49 -3.08 16.29 2.85
C ASP A 49 -4.00 16.09 4.07
N LEU A 50 -5.31 16.28 3.91
CA LEU A 50 -6.22 15.74 4.90
C LEU A 50 -6.24 14.23 4.64
N ASP A 51 -5.52 13.48 5.50
CA ASP A 51 -5.71 12.04 5.74
C ASP A 51 -7.16 11.80 6.21
N LEU A 52 -8.13 12.10 5.34
CA LEU A 52 -9.51 11.75 5.51
C LEU A 52 -9.53 10.23 5.39
N PRO A 53 -10.08 9.50 6.39
CA PRO A 53 -10.23 8.08 6.26
C PRO A 53 -11.02 7.80 4.98
N GLU A 54 -10.43 7.01 4.08
CA GLU A 54 -11.08 6.52 2.88
C GLU A 54 -12.44 5.94 3.29
N PRO A 55 -13.57 6.40 2.73
CA PRO A 55 -14.86 5.83 3.10
C PRO A 55 -14.89 4.35 2.72
N GLU A 56 -14.96 3.48 3.73
CA GLU A 56 -15.11 2.04 3.61
C GLU A 56 -16.39 1.72 2.81
N GLY A 57 -16.24 0.95 1.73
CA GLY A 57 -17.25 0.78 0.69
C GLY A 57 -18.39 -0.18 1.02
N PRO A 58 -19.30 -0.40 0.05
CA PRO A 58 -19.78 -1.76 -0.19
C PRO A 58 -19.12 -2.45 -1.40
N ASP A 59 -18.60 -1.72 -2.40
CA ASP A 59 -18.26 -2.35 -3.70
C ASP A 59 -17.06 -1.72 -4.46
N GLY A 60 -15.82 -1.75 -3.93
CA GLY A 60 -14.69 -1.27 -4.77
C GLY A 60 -13.25 -1.34 -4.27
N GLY A 61 -12.99 -1.74 -3.02
CA GLY A 61 -11.64 -1.97 -2.48
C GLY A 61 -11.49 -3.36 -1.90
N PRO A 62 -10.26 -3.86 -1.64
CA PRO A 62 -10.10 -5.08 -0.85
C PRO A 62 -10.80 -4.88 0.49
N ALA A 63 -11.76 -5.74 0.81
CA ALA A 63 -12.49 -5.69 2.07
C ALA A 63 -11.47 -5.72 3.22
N VAL A 64 -11.32 -4.59 3.90
CA VAL A 64 -10.55 -4.50 5.13
C VAL A 64 -11.54 -4.87 6.23
N PRO A 65 -11.35 -5.99 6.94
CA PRO A 65 -12.27 -6.37 7.98
C PRO A 65 -12.24 -5.35 9.12
N ASP A 66 -13.42 -4.85 9.52
CA ASP A 66 -13.56 -3.86 10.60
C ASP A 66 -13.38 -4.49 11.99
N THR A 67 -13.32 -5.82 12.06
CA THR A 67 -13.14 -6.59 13.30
C THR A 67 -12.07 -7.69 13.15
N PHE A 68 -11.41 -8.00 14.27
CA PHE A 68 -10.43 -9.08 14.32
C PHE A 68 -11.04 -10.45 14.01
N GLU A 69 -12.30 -10.68 14.39
CA GLU A 69 -13.03 -11.93 14.13
C GLU A 69 -13.25 -12.20 12.63
N GLU A 70 -13.48 -11.15 11.84
CA GLU A 70 -13.67 -11.27 10.39
C GLU A 70 -12.35 -11.53 9.66
N PHE A 71 -11.24 -10.96 10.15
CA PHE A 71 -9.90 -11.29 9.68
C PHE A 71 -9.56 -12.77 9.89
N GLU A 72 -9.85 -13.32 11.07
CA GLU A 72 -9.59 -14.75 11.37
C GLU A 72 -10.34 -15.68 10.41
N GLN A 73 -11.59 -15.35 10.06
CA GLN A 73 -12.40 -16.13 9.12
C GLN A 73 -11.86 -16.09 7.68
N LEU A 74 -11.25 -14.98 7.26
CA LEU A 74 -10.64 -14.84 5.94
C LEU A 74 -9.33 -15.63 5.81
N VAL A 75 -8.59 -15.79 6.92
CA VAL A 75 -7.28 -16.44 6.94
C VAL A 75 -7.39 -17.92 7.28
N ASP A 76 -8.58 -18.41 7.70
CA ASP A 76 -8.79 -19.79 8.10
C ASP A 76 -8.49 -20.75 6.93
N PRO A 77 -7.37 -21.51 6.97
CA PRO A 77 -6.97 -22.31 5.84
C PRO A 77 -8.00 -23.43 5.62
N PRO A 78 -8.30 -23.81 4.36
CA PRO A 78 -9.20 -24.91 4.07
C PRO A 78 -8.71 -26.15 4.80
N ARG A 79 -9.56 -26.65 5.70
CA ARG A 79 -9.34 -27.73 6.67
C ARG A 79 -8.25 -28.71 6.22
N ALA A 80 -7.03 -28.48 6.72
CA ALA A 80 -5.91 -29.36 6.52
C ALA A 80 -6.29 -30.78 6.96
N TRP A 81 -5.76 -31.78 6.23
CA TRP A 81 -5.94 -33.20 6.48
C TRP A 81 -5.95 -33.47 7.99
N PRO A 82 -6.97 -34.14 8.54
CA PRO A 82 -7.09 -34.23 9.98
C PRO A 82 -5.87 -34.99 10.55
N ARG A 83 -5.18 -34.35 11.51
CA ARG A 83 -3.88 -34.77 12.06
C ARG A 83 -3.85 -36.24 12.52
N TRP A 84 -5.00 -36.82 12.86
CA TRP A 84 -5.13 -38.23 13.24
C TRP A 84 -4.74 -39.22 12.13
N LEU A 85 -4.90 -38.85 10.85
CA LEU A 85 -4.51 -39.72 9.73
C LEU A 85 -2.99 -39.82 9.57
N VAL A 86 -2.26 -38.73 9.85
CA VAL A 86 -0.79 -38.76 9.92
C VAL A 86 -0.33 -39.67 11.05
N LEU A 87 -0.94 -39.54 12.25
CA LEU A 87 -0.64 -40.42 13.39
C LEU A 87 -0.93 -41.89 13.09
N ALA A 88 -2.08 -42.18 12.44
CA ALA A 88 -2.45 -43.52 12.05
C ALA A 88 -1.46 -44.14 11.06
N LEU A 89 -1.00 -43.37 10.06
CA LEU A 89 -0.02 -43.81 9.07
C LEU A 89 1.35 -44.11 9.72
N VAL A 90 1.82 -43.23 10.61
CA VAL A 90 3.09 -43.43 11.33
C VAL A 90 3.01 -44.69 12.20
N ALA A 91 1.91 -44.87 12.95
CA ALA A 91 1.70 -46.06 13.76
C ALA A 91 1.71 -47.35 12.92
N LEU A 92 1.04 -47.34 11.76
CA LEU A 92 1.02 -48.48 10.83
C LEU A 92 2.44 -48.83 10.34
N ILE A 93 3.24 -47.83 9.95
CA ILE A 93 4.61 -48.04 9.49
C ILE A 93 5.48 -48.63 10.61
N VAL A 94 5.38 -48.11 11.83
CA VAL A 94 6.12 -48.63 12.99
C VAL A 94 5.76 -50.09 13.26
N VAL A 95 4.47 -50.46 13.19
CA VAL A 95 4.03 -51.84 13.36
C VAL A 95 4.61 -52.75 12.28
N LEU A 96 4.59 -52.33 11.01
CA LEU A 96 5.17 -53.09 9.91
C LEU A 96 6.68 -53.29 10.07
N LEU A 97 7.40 -52.26 10.51
CA LEU A 97 8.84 -52.34 10.80
C LEU A 97 9.13 -53.32 11.94
N LEU A 98 8.37 -53.24 13.05
CA LEU A 98 8.52 -54.16 14.18
C LEU A 98 8.27 -55.61 13.76
N VAL A 99 7.22 -55.88 12.98
CA VAL A 99 6.92 -57.22 12.46
C VAL A 99 8.04 -57.72 11.53
N SER A 100 8.63 -56.85 10.71
CA SER A 100 9.74 -57.21 9.81
C SER A 100 11.08 -57.40 10.54
N ALA A 101 11.26 -56.75 11.69
CA ALA A 101 12.48 -56.75 12.48
C ALA A 101 12.50 -57.85 13.56
N ILE A 102 11.41 -58.59 13.74
CA ILE A 102 11.39 -59.82 14.53
C ILE A 102 11.82 -60.95 13.59
N PRO A 103 13.10 -61.37 13.58
CA PRO A 103 13.51 -62.55 12.82
C PRO A 103 12.72 -63.75 13.37
N ARG A 104 12.06 -64.48 12.46
CA ARG A 104 11.32 -65.71 12.76
C ARG A 104 12.25 -66.83 13.21
#